data_AF-A0A5V6NM27-F1
#
_entry.id   AF-A0A5V6NM27-F1
#
_cell.length_a   1.000
_cell.length_b   1.000
_cell.length_c   1.000
_cell.angle_alpha   90.00
_cell.angle_beta   90.00
_cell.angle_gamma   90.00
#
_symmetry.space_group_name_H-M   'P 1'
#
loop_
_entity.id
_entity.type
_entity.pdbx_description
1 polymer ?
#
loop_
_entity_poly.entity_id
_entity_poly.type
_entity_poly.pdbx_seq_one_letter_code
_entity_poly.pdbx_strand_id
1 'polypeptide(L)'
;MNNVTIFACSLAATTLLAVLPGGVSPARAADLTLPALPAGCQYTRQSLLPVQGTFRVEPGTPLYGVVGPQQTTFLQVSLRCDTPLSTPLTLALKGSGNLNWQGPGRDVLPTAVRDTGLRMYAQGEAAGGTCSPGGWLGAGSGDWQCTLPAGGNGAQTLSLQVAAQVVKTGGNTPVLSARALQPENGDIQLQVNGSPVPLTGTGIIAPQLVTQVQCTIE
;
A
#
# COMPACT_ATOMS: atom_id res chain seq x y z
N MET A 1 -5.99 60.25 6.07
CA MET A 1 -6.60 59.10 5.40
C MET A 1 -5.57 57.97 5.44
N ASN A 2 -5.60 57.18 6.50
CA ASN A 2 -4.69 56.04 6.68
C ASN A 2 -5.54 54.77 6.75
N ASN A 3 -5.18 53.80 5.90
CA ASN A 3 -5.75 52.46 5.84
C ASN A 3 -5.67 51.77 7.20
N VAL A 4 -6.80 51.28 7.70
CA VAL A 4 -6.86 50.34 8.83
C VAL A 4 -7.18 48.96 8.25
N THR A 5 -6.13 48.16 8.08
CA THR A 5 -6.24 46.73 7.76
C THR A 5 -6.58 45.99 9.06
N ILE A 6 -7.82 45.51 9.19
CA ILE A 6 -8.24 44.73 10.37
C ILE A 6 -7.87 43.26 10.12
N PHE A 7 -6.70 42.86 10.61
CA PHE A 7 -6.33 41.45 10.81
C PHE A 7 -6.96 40.99 12.13
N ALA A 8 -8.02 40.17 12.04
CA ALA A 8 -8.60 39.51 13.21
C ALA A 8 -8.09 38.06 13.27
N CYS A 9 -6.89 37.87 13.82
CA CYS A 9 -6.43 36.57 14.31
C CYS A 9 -6.81 36.49 15.80
N SER A 10 -8.01 36.01 16.10
CA SER A 10 -8.45 35.79 17.47
C SER A 10 -7.77 34.54 18.04
N LEU A 11 -6.67 34.76 18.78
CA LEU A 11 -6.18 33.82 19.78
C LEU A 11 -7.18 33.73 20.92
N ALA A 12 -7.89 32.60 21.02
CA ALA A 12 -8.52 32.17 22.25
C ALA A 12 -7.66 31.03 22.84
N ALA A 13 -6.89 31.39 23.86
CA ALA A 13 -6.19 30.44 24.71
C ALA A 13 -7.18 29.62 25.55
N THR A 14 -6.81 28.35 25.77
CA THR A 14 -7.22 27.45 26.86
C THR A 14 -8.71 27.09 26.97
N THR A 15 -9.03 25.90 26.47
CA THR A 15 -9.83 24.93 27.25
C THR A 15 -9.20 23.55 27.10
N LEU A 16 -8.84 22.94 28.23
CA LEU A 16 -8.69 21.49 28.35
C LEU A 16 -9.99 20.85 27.84
N LEU A 17 -9.93 20.06 26.78
CA LEU A 17 -11.01 19.16 26.40
C LEU A 17 -10.42 17.83 25.92
N ALA A 18 -10.67 16.83 26.75
CA ALA A 18 -10.75 15.41 26.46
C ALA A 18 -9.59 14.80 25.67
N VAL A 19 -8.75 14.06 26.41
CA VAL A 19 -8.21 12.79 25.91
C VAL A 19 -9.41 11.95 25.47
N LEU A 20 -9.78 12.05 24.19
CA LEU A 20 -10.60 11.03 23.56
C LEU A 20 -9.75 9.76 23.61
N PRO A 21 -10.23 8.66 24.23
CA PRO A 21 -9.65 7.36 24.00
C PRO A 21 -10.07 6.99 22.57
N GLY A 22 -9.38 7.56 21.59
CA GLY A 22 -9.34 7.03 20.23
C GLY A 22 -8.62 5.70 20.34
N GLY A 23 -9.33 4.70 20.84
CA GLY A 23 -8.95 3.31 20.68
C GLY A 23 -8.74 3.14 19.20
N VAL A 24 -7.47 3.11 18.78
CA VAL A 24 -7.06 2.52 17.52
C VAL A 24 -7.61 1.11 17.58
N SER A 25 -8.80 0.93 17.02
CA SER A 25 -9.33 -0.40 16.81
C SER A 25 -8.24 -1.14 16.06
N PRO A 26 -7.76 -2.30 16.54
CA PRO A 26 -6.80 -3.07 15.76
C PRO A 26 -7.42 -3.23 14.38
N ALA A 27 -6.68 -2.82 13.35
CA ALA A 27 -7.12 -2.96 11.97
C ALA A 27 -7.57 -4.41 11.80
N ARG A 28 -8.88 -4.63 11.68
CA ARG A 28 -9.40 -5.98 11.50
C ARG A 28 -8.94 -6.42 10.13
N ALA A 29 -8.37 -7.62 10.04
CA ALA A 29 -8.08 -8.22 8.76
C ALA A 29 -9.36 -8.18 7.92
N ALA A 30 -9.26 -7.60 6.73
CA ALA A 30 -10.35 -7.67 5.77
C ALA A 30 -10.33 -9.07 5.16
N ASP A 31 -11.53 -9.64 4.91
CA ASP A 31 -11.62 -10.94 4.25
C ASP A 31 -11.05 -10.84 2.83
N LEU A 32 -9.93 -11.52 2.60
CA LEU A 32 -9.34 -11.68 1.28
C LEU A 32 -9.92 -12.94 0.66
N THR A 33 -10.86 -12.79 -0.27
CA THR A 33 -11.35 -13.94 -1.04
C THR A 33 -10.36 -14.26 -2.15
N LEU A 34 -9.64 -15.38 -2.01
CA LEU A 34 -8.75 -15.88 -3.04
C LEU A 34 -9.41 -16.95 -3.92
N PRO A 35 -9.00 -17.07 -5.19
CA PRO A 35 -9.43 -18.15 -6.08
C PRO A 35 -9.11 -19.54 -5.53
N ALA A 36 -9.83 -20.55 -5.98
CA ALA A 36 -9.54 -21.93 -5.63
C ALA A 36 -8.14 -22.35 -6.12
N LEU A 37 -7.46 -23.14 -5.29
CA LEU A 37 -6.16 -23.73 -5.64
C LEU A 37 -6.34 -25.10 -6.32
N PRO A 38 -5.31 -25.59 -7.05
CA PRO A 38 -5.29 -26.96 -7.55
C PRO A 38 -5.44 -28.00 -6.43
N ALA A 39 -5.90 -29.20 -6.79
CA ALA A 39 -6.04 -30.30 -5.84
C ALA A 39 -4.70 -30.59 -5.13
N GLY A 40 -4.78 -30.81 -3.81
CA GLY A 40 -3.61 -31.03 -2.95
C GLY A 40 -2.85 -29.77 -2.55
N CYS A 41 -3.31 -28.59 -2.97
CA CYS A 41 -2.81 -27.30 -2.51
C CYS A 41 -3.84 -26.60 -1.59
N GLN A 42 -3.33 -25.90 -0.58
CA GLN A 42 -4.13 -25.12 0.36
C GLN A 42 -3.42 -23.83 0.73
N TYR A 43 -4.19 -22.78 0.97
CA TYR A 43 -3.65 -21.57 1.56
C TYR A 43 -3.38 -21.80 3.05
N THR A 44 -2.14 -21.52 3.46
CA THR A 44 -1.72 -21.54 4.87
C THR A 44 -1.80 -20.14 5.50
N ARG A 45 -1.86 -19.08 4.68
CA ARG A 45 -2.09 -17.70 5.12
C ARG A 45 -2.80 -16.90 4.03
N GLN A 46 -3.84 -16.16 4.43
CA GLN A 46 -4.59 -15.24 3.57
C GLN A 46 -4.95 -14.00 4.40
N SER A 47 -4.01 -13.07 4.51
CA SER A 47 -4.13 -11.91 5.39
C SER A 47 -4.11 -10.64 4.57
N LEU A 48 -5.17 -9.85 4.69
CA LEU A 48 -5.23 -8.48 4.19
C LEU A 48 -5.42 -7.54 5.39
N LEU A 49 -4.35 -6.80 5.73
CA LEU A 49 -4.30 -5.90 6.88
C LEU A 49 -4.48 -4.46 6.39
N PRO A 50 -5.58 -3.78 6.76
CA PRO A 50 -5.76 -2.38 6.42
C PRO A 50 -4.61 -1.50 6.92
N VAL A 51 -4.05 -0.66 6.04
CA VAL A 51 -3.09 0.38 6.44
C VAL A 51 -3.89 1.56 6.97
N GLN A 52 -3.88 1.71 8.29
CA GLN A 52 -4.61 2.73 9.04
C GLN A 52 -3.68 3.45 10.01
N GLY A 53 -4.23 4.46 10.71
CA GLY A 53 -3.50 5.30 11.66
C GLY A 53 -3.24 6.70 11.12
N THR A 54 -2.46 7.49 11.85
CA THR A 54 -2.16 8.88 11.47
C THR A 54 -0.77 8.98 10.84
N PHE A 55 -0.71 9.41 9.58
CA PHE A 55 0.54 9.57 8.83
C PHE A 55 0.83 11.05 8.69
N ARG A 56 1.97 11.49 9.23
CA ARG A 56 2.37 12.90 9.23
C ARG A 56 3.25 13.21 8.04
N VAL A 57 2.92 14.27 7.31
CA VAL A 57 3.81 14.90 6.33
C VAL A 57 4.63 15.93 7.09
N GLU A 58 5.90 15.63 7.31
CA GLU A 58 6.79 16.48 8.08
C GLU A 58 7.22 17.72 7.27
N PRO A 59 7.47 18.87 7.92
CA PRO A 59 8.09 20.01 7.28
C PRO A 59 9.42 19.62 6.65
N GLY A 60 9.66 20.03 5.40
CA GLY A 60 10.88 19.69 4.68
C GLY A 60 10.92 18.29 4.06
N THR A 61 9.86 17.48 4.14
CA THR A 61 9.80 16.23 3.37
C THR A 61 10.02 16.54 1.88
N PRO A 62 11.06 15.96 1.24
CA PRO A 62 11.39 16.23 -0.15
C PRO A 62 10.36 15.62 -1.10
N LEU A 63 10.40 16.03 -2.37
CA LEU A 63 9.61 15.40 -3.42
C LEU A 63 9.97 13.91 -3.54
N TYR A 64 8.96 13.05 -3.60
CA TYR A 64 9.04 11.59 -3.52
C TYR A 64 9.66 11.03 -2.23
N GLY A 65 9.72 11.86 -1.18
CA GLY A 65 10.09 11.49 0.18
C GLY A 65 8.96 10.73 0.89
N VAL A 66 9.35 9.94 1.89
CA VAL A 66 8.45 9.09 2.68
C VAL A 66 7.56 9.92 3.59
N VAL A 67 6.29 9.51 3.72
CA VAL A 67 5.30 10.06 4.63
C VAL A 67 4.87 8.97 5.61
N GLY A 68 5.10 9.20 6.91
CA GLY A 68 4.84 8.20 7.95
C GLY A 68 5.85 7.04 7.94
N PRO A 69 5.42 5.78 8.15
CA PRO A 69 6.33 4.64 8.22
C PRO A 69 7.02 4.35 6.88
N GLN A 70 8.24 3.82 6.95
CA GLN A 70 9.03 3.45 5.76
C GLN A 70 8.32 2.42 4.89
N GLN A 71 7.64 1.45 5.48
CA GLN A 71 6.93 0.40 4.76
C GLN A 71 5.88 -0.23 5.68
N THR A 72 4.65 -0.42 5.20
CA THR A 72 3.59 -1.09 5.95
C THR A 72 3.08 -2.28 5.16
N THR A 73 3.29 -3.49 5.70
CA THR A 73 2.76 -4.71 5.10
C THR A 73 1.24 -4.73 5.22
N PHE A 74 0.58 -4.95 4.09
CA PHE A 74 -0.88 -5.03 4.06
C PHE A 74 -1.38 -6.33 3.43
N LEU A 75 -0.55 -7.09 2.71
CA LEU A 75 -0.91 -8.39 2.16
C LEU A 75 0.11 -9.45 2.55
N GLN A 76 -0.37 -10.59 3.02
CA GLN A 76 0.42 -11.80 3.17
C GLN A 76 -0.38 -13.00 2.66
N VAL A 77 0.16 -13.66 1.65
CA VAL A 77 -0.39 -14.90 1.10
C VAL A 77 0.66 -15.99 1.23
N SER A 78 0.26 -17.15 1.72
CA SER A 78 1.12 -18.32 1.73
C SER A 78 0.27 -19.54 1.43
N LEU A 79 0.86 -20.48 0.69
CA LEU A 79 0.22 -21.72 0.32
C LEU A 79 1.21 -22.88 0.44
N ARG A 80 0.64 -24.06 0.55
CA ARG A 80 1.36 -25.33 0.61
C ARG A 80 0.66 -26.33 -0.28
N CYS A 81 1.45 -27.04 -1.08
CA CYS A 81 1.01 -28.16 -1.92
C CYS A 81 1.66 -29.43 -1.39
N ASP A 82 0.86 -30.41 -0.98
CA ASP A 82 1.34 -31.68 -0.43
C ASP A 82 1.48 -32.77 -1.49
N THR A 83 0.90 -32.57 -2.68
CA THR A 83 1.01 -33.47 -3.84
C THR A 83 1.74 -32.76 -4.99
N PRO A 84 2.42 -33.52 -5.87
CA PRO A 84 3.06 -32.95 -7.06
C PRO A 84 2.05 -32.18 -7.93
N LEU A 85 2.46 -31.00 -8.39
CA LEU A 85 1.63 -30.15 -9.24
C LEU A 85 1.58 -30.68 -10.69
N SER A 86 0.39 -30.74 -11.29
CA SER A 86 0.25 -31.09 -12.72
C SER A 86 0.64 -29.94 -13.64
N THR A 87 0.44 -28.70 -13.20
CA THR A 87 0.83 -27.46 -13.88
C THR A 87 1.49 -26.51 -12.89
N PRO A 88 2.38 -25.61 -13.33
CA PRO A 88 2.97 -24.62 -12.44
C PRO A 88 1.89 -23.78 -11.73
N LEU A 89 2.16 -23.40 -10.48
CA LEU A 89 1.29 -22.52 -9.69
C LEU A 89 2.00 -21.19 -9.45
N THR A 90 1.40 -20.09 -9.90
CA THR A 90 1.99 -18.76 -9.86
C THR A 90 1.17 -17.81 -9.00
N LEU A 91 1.83 -17.05 -8.12
CA LEU A 91 1.32 -15.79 -7.58
C LEU A 91 2.02 -14.63 -8.28
N ALA A 92 1.28 -13.63 -8.73
CA ALA A 92 1.85 -12.44 -9.36
C ALA A 92 1.20 -11.16 -8.85
N LEU A 93 1.91 -10.05 -8.92
CA LEU A 93 1.38 -8.70 -8.75
C LEU A 93 1.45 -8.01 -10.09
N LYS A 94 0.29 -7.59 -10.57
CA LYS A 94 0.14 -6.97 -11.89
C LYS A 94 -0.59 -5.66 -11.79
N GLY A 95 -0.19 -4.73 -12.64
CA GLY A 95 -0.98 -3.54 -12.89
C GLY A 95 -2.21 -3.85 -13.75
N SER A 96 -3.32 -3.18 -13.44
CA SER A 96 -4.52 -3.15 -14.26
C SER A 96 -4.94 -1.71 -14.52
N GLY A 97 -5.50 -1.45 -15.70
CA GLY A 97 -5.80 -0.08 -16.14
C GLY A 97 -4.54 0.71 -16.50
N ASN A 98 -4.66 2.04 -16.50
CA ASN A 98 -3.59 2.96 -16.89
C ASN A 98 -2.85 3.48 -15.65
N LEU A 99 -1.90 2.68 -15.15
CA LEU A 99 -1.05 3.09 -14.04
C LEU A 99 -0.04 4.14 -14.51
N ASN A 100 -0.34 5.40 -14.19
CA ASN A 100 0.48 6.56 -14.54
C ASN A 100 1.67 6.70 -13.58
N TRP A 101 2.59 5.74 -13.61
CA TRP A 101 3.76 5.71 -12.73
C TRP A 101 4.60 7.00 -12.79
N GLN A 102 4.96 7.53 -11.64
CA GLN A 102 5.70 8.77 -11.43
C GLN A 102 7.01 8.53 -10.66
N GLY A 103 7.78 9.60 -10.48
CA GLY A 103 9.03 9.59 -9.72
C GLY A 103 10.24 9.15 -10.54
N PRO A 104 11.45 9.37 -10.02
CA PRO A 104 12.70 9.04 -10.71
C PRO A 104 12.83 7.54 -11.00
N GLY A 105 12.31 6.69 -10.11
CA GLY A 105 12.29 5.23 -10.29
C GLY A 105 11.11 4.72 -11.13
N ARG A 106 10.17 5.60 -11.52
CA ARG A 106 8.88 5.22 -12.13
C ARG A 106 8.15 4.14 -11.31
N ASP A 107 8.18 4.30 -9.98
CA ASP A 107 7.75 3.35 -8.95
C ASP A 107 6.66 3.92 -8.03
N VAL A 108 6.21 5.15 -8.30
CA VAL A 108 5.18 5.83 -7.52
C VAL A 108 3.85 5.86 -8.29
N LEU A 109 2.79 5.36 -7.68
CA LEU A 109 1.42 5.49 -8.17
C LEU A 109 0.79 6.77 -7.59
N PRO A 110 0.34 7.73 -8.42
CA PRO A 110 -0.42 8.87 -7.92
C PRO A 110 -1.76 8.41 -7.35
N THR A 111 -2.21 9.06 -6.29
CA THR A 111 -3.47 8.74 -5.62
C THR A 111 -4.47 9.88 -5.74
N ALA A 112 -5.75 9.60 -5.49
CA ALA A 112 -6.80 10.62 -5.46
C ALA A 112 -6.59 11.69 -4.37
N VAL A 113 -5.66 11.48 -3.42
CA VAL A 113 -5.24 12.51 -2.47
C VAL A 113 -4.13 13.34 -3.12
N ARG A 114 -4.42 14.63 -3.29
CA ARG A 114 -3.50 15.60 -3.92
C ARG A 114 -2.08 15.47 -3.37
N ASP A 115 -1.12 15.48 -4.28
CA ASP A 115 0.31 15.49 -3.99
C ASP A 115 0.78 14.35 -3.08
N THR A 116 0.04 13.24 -3.10
CA THR A 116 0.36 12.00 -2.38
C THR A 116 0.36 10.82 -3.34
N GLY A 117 1.36 9.95 -3.20
CA GLY A 117 1.53 8.75 -3.98
C GLY A 117 1.75 7.51 -3.12
N LEU A 118 1.72 6.34 -3.77
CA LEU A 118 2.06 5.05 -3.17
C LEU A 118 3.23 4.41 -3.91
N ARG A 119 4.22 3.92 -3.17
CA ARG A 119 5.17 2.92 -3.65
C ARG A 119 4.80 1.57 -3.10
N MET A 120 4.88 0.55 -3.95
CA MET A 120 4.50 -0.82 -3.62
C MET A 120 5.73 -1.71 -3.64
N TYR A 121 5.97 -2.42 -2.56
CA TYR A 121 7.09 -3.36 -2.46
C TYR A 121 6.54 -4.78 -2.39
N ALA A 122 7.19 -5.68 -3.13
CA ALA A 122 6.84 -7.08 -3.18
C ALA A 122 8.05 -7.94 -2.85
N GLN A 123 7.80 -9.04 -2.14
CA GLN A 123 8.76 -10.11 -1.93
C GLN A 123 8.05 -11.44 -1.74
N GLY A 124 8.74 -12.53 -1.95
CA GLY A 124 8.18 -13.85 -1.81
C GLY A 124 9.24 -14.92 -1.98
N GLU A 125 8.84 -16.15 -1.68
CA GLU A 125 9.69 -17.33 -1.73
C GLU A 125 8.89 -18.51 -2.30
N ALA A 126 9.56 -19.38 -3.04
CA ALA A 126 8.98 -20.62 -3.55
C ALA A 126 9.97 -21.77 -3.34
N ALA A 127 9.57 -22.78 -2.56
CA ALA A 127 10.39 -23.96 -2.34
C ALA A 127 10.53 -24.76 -3.63
N GLY A 128 11.75 -24.83 -4.17
CA GLY A 128 12.04 -25.48 -5.45
C GLY A 128 11.52 -24.71 -6.67
N GLY A 129 11.07 -23.46 -6.50
CA GLY A 129 10.56 -22.61 -7.56
C GLY A 129 11.41 -21.38 -7.81
N THR A 130 10.79 -20.35 -8.39
CA THR A 130 11.48 -19.09 -8.72
C THR A 130 10.57 -17.91 -8.45
N CYS A 131 11.12 -16.89 -7.80
CA CYS A 131 10.47 -15.60 -7.64
C CYS A 131 11.28 -14.48 -8.32
N SER A 132 10.58 -13.45 -8.77
CA SER A 132 11.17 -12.14 -9.04
C SER A 132 11.89 -11.64 -7.79
N PRO A 133 13.01 -10.88 -7.94
CA PRO A 133 13.70 -10.32 -6.79
C PRO A 133 12.77 -9.42 -5.97
N GLY A 134 13.00 -9.38 -4.66
CA GLY A 134 12.28 -8.47 -3.77
C GLY A 134 12.60 -7.02 -4.13
N GLY A 135 11.59 -6.16 -4.21
CA GLY A 135 11.80 -4.78 -4.63
C GLY A 135 10.54 -3.97 -4.86
N TRP A 136 10.75 -2.72 -5.25
CA TRP A 136 9.69 -1.80 -5.65
C TRP A 136 9.11 -2.19 -7.01
N LEU A 137 7.78 -2.22 -7.07
CA LEU A 137 7.04 -2.31 -8.32
C LEU A 137 7.13 -0.97 -9.04
N GLY A 138 7.20 -1.03 -10.37
CA GLY A 138 7.29 0.16 -11.19
C GLY A 138 7.15 -0.16 -12.67
N ALA A 139 7.00 0.88 -13.48
CA ALA A 139 6.80 0.73 -14.91
C ALA A 139 7.98 0.04 -15.63
N GLY A 140 9.19 0.10 -15.07
CA GLY A 140 10.40 -0.51 -15.62
C GLY A 140 10.76 -1.88 -15.04
N SER A 141 10.18 -2.27 -13.90
CA SER A 141 10.47 -3.57 -13.26
C SER A 141 9.55 -4.69 -13.75
N GLY A 142 8.46 -4.35 -14.45
CA GLY A 142 7.49 -5.31 -14.96
C GLY A 142 6.62 -5.89 -13.84
N ASP A 143 5.92 -6.99 -14.15
CA ASP A 143 5.12 -7.71 -13.17
C ASP A 143 6.05 -8.45 -12.18
N TRP A 144 5.72 -8.39 -10.89
CA TRP A 144 6.37 -9.24 -9.90
C TRP A 144 5.68 -10.61 -9.88
N GLN A 145 6.42 -11.71 -9.88
CA GLN A 145 5.82 -13.04 -9.85
C GLN A 145 6.64 -14.03 -9.04
N CYS A 146 5.98 -15.03 -8.49
CA CYS A 146 6.62 -16.21 -7.93
C CYS A 146 5.88 -17.48 -8.33
N THR A 147 6.62 -18.52 -8.71
CA THR A 147 6.07 -19.74 -9.32
C THR A 147 6.64 -20.99 -8.66
N LEU A 148 5.75 -21.91 -8.27
CA LEU A 148 6.08 -23.31 -8.03
C LEU A 148 6.06 -24.08 -9.36
N PRO A 149 7.09 -24.87 -9.68
CA PRO A 149 7.13 -25.65 -10.91
C PRO A 149 6.13 -26.81 -10.83
N ALA A 150 5.76 -27.34 -12.00
CA ALA A 150 5.07 -28.62 -12.07
C ALA A 150 5.98 -29.77 -11.58
N GLY A 151 5.37 -30.85 -11.10
CA GLY A 151 6.06 -31.97 -10.47
C GLY A 151 6.51 -31.64 -9.05
N GLY A 152 7.70 -32.12 -8.68
CA GLY A 152 8.27 -31.95 -7.34
C GLY A 152 8.09 -33.19 -6.46
N ASN A 153 9.02 -33.35 -5.50
CA ASN A 153 8.97 -34.40 -4.48
C ASN A 153 8.70 -33.76 -3.13
N GLY A 154 7.65 -34.22 -2.44
CA GLY A 154 7.29 -33.74 -1.11
C GLY A 154 6.54 -32.41 -1.12
N ALA A 155 6.33 -31.87 0.08
CA ALA A 155 5.54 -30.66 0.25
C ALA A 155 6.28 -29.42 -0.29
N GLN A 156 5.62 -28.65 -1.14
CA GLN A 156 6.11 -27.40 -1.70
C GLN A 156 5.37 -26.22 -1.08
N THR A 157 6.07 -25.11 -0.84
CA THR A 157 5.50 -23.90 -0.25
C THR A 157 5.78 -22.70 -1.15
N LEU A 158 4.82 -21.78 -1.18
CA LEU A 158 4.98 -20.49 -1.85
C LEU A 158 4.42 -19.39 -0.96
N SER A 159 5.16 -18.30 -0.82
CA SER A 159 4.79 -17.13 -0.03
C SER A 159 4.91 -15.83 -0.86
N LEU A 160 4.07 -14.86 -0.53
CA LEU A 160 4.09 -13.51 -1.05
C LEU A 160 3.73 -12.55 0.08
N GLN A 161 4.52 -11.47 0.20
CA GLN A 161 4.26 -10.35 1.07
C GLN A 161 4.30 -9.05 0.27
N VAL A 162 3.30 -8.20 0.50
CA VAL A 162 3.20 -6.88 -0.14
C VAL A 162 3.04 -5.81 0.89
N ALA A 163 3.75 -4.72 0.67
CA ALA A 163 3.71 -3.57 1.53
C ALA A 163 3.62 -2.27 0.72
N ALA A 164 3.10 -1.24 1.36
CA ALA A 164 2.98 0.09 0.79
C ALA A 164 3.85 1.09 1.56
N GLN A 165 4.37 2.08 0.84
CA GLN A 165 4.99 3.27 1.37
C GLN A 165 4.24 4.48 0.81
N VAL A 166 3.79 5.37 1.69
CA VAL A 166 3.17 6.63 1.27
C VAL A 166 4.28 7.63 0.99
N VAL A 167 4.16 8.36 -0.12
CA VAL A 167 5.17 9.34 -0.54
C VAL A 167 4.51 10.67 -0.89
N LYS A 168 5.25 11.76 -0.65
CA LYS A 168 4.85 13.11 -1.07
C LYS A 168 5.20 13.32 -2.54
N THR A 169 4.24 13.65 -3.39
CA THR A 169 4.46 13.84 -4.85
C THR A 169 4.34 15.30 -5.31
N GLY A 170 4.08 16.24 -4.40
CA GLY A 170 4.01 17.67 -4.72
C GLY A 170 4.06 18.56 -3.48
N GLY A 171 3.83 19.86 -3.65
CA GLY A 171 3.98 20.87 -2.60
C GLY A 171 2.72 21.19 -1.80
N ASN A 172 1.55 20.72 -2.25
CA ASN A 172 0.23 21.10 -1.74
C ASN A 172 -0.51 19.90 -1.14
N THR A 173 0.20 19.07 -0.37
CA THR A 173 -0.45 18.00 0.40
C THR A 173 -1.50 18.60 1.33
N PRO A 174 -2.71 18.01 1.44
CA PRO A 174 -3.77 18.57 2.25
C PRO A 174 -3.38 18.62 3.73
N VAL A 175 -3.84 19.65 4.45
CA VAL A 175 -3.63 19.79 5.90
C VAL A 175 -4.16 18.57 6.65
N LEU A 176 -5.31 18.06 6.22
CA LEU A 176 -5.91 16.83 6.75
C LEU A 176 -6.62 16.08 5.61
N SER A 177 -6.42 14.77 5.53
CA SER A 177 -7.20 13.88 4.66
C SER A 177 -7.43 12.53 5.35
N ALA A 178 -8.66 12.02 5.30
CA ALA A 178 -9.00 10.65 5.73
C ALA A 178 -9.45 9.78 4.54
N ARG A 179 -9.15 10.22 3.31
CA ARG A 179 -9.49 9.48 2.09
C ARG A 179 -8.53 8.31 1.91
N ALA A 180 -9.06 7.20 1.39
CA ALA A 180 -8.23 6.08 0.97
C ALA A 180 -7.25 6.53 -0.14
N LEU A 181 -6.02 6.05 -0.04
CA LEU A 181 -4.94 6.27 -0.99
C LEU A 181 -5.04 5.22 -2.08
N GLN A 182 -6.01 5.38 -2.97
CA GLN A 182 -6.21 4.50 -4.12
C GLN A 182 -5.52 5.10 -5.35
N PRO A 183 -4.86 4.29 -6.20
CA PRO A 183 -4.36 4.78 -7.48
C PRO A 183 -5.50 5.38 -8.32
N GLU A 184 -5.24 6.50 -9.00
CA GLU A 184 -6.31 7.26 -9.68
C GLU A 184 -6.93 6.55 -10.89
N ASN A 185 -6.13 5.80 -11.65
CA ASN A 185 -6.48 5.33 -12.99
C ASN A 185 -6.29 3.82 -13.19
N GLY A 186 -6.21 3.06 -12.10
CA GLY A 186 -5.96 1.62 -12.16
C GLY A 186 -5.85 0.97 -10.79
N ASP A 187 -5.39 -0.27 -10.78
CA ASP A 187 -5.20 -1.04 -9.56
C ASP A 187 -3.96 -1.95 -9.68
N ILE A 188 -3.26 -2.16 -8.56
CA ILE A 188 -2.34 -3.28 -8.41
C ILE A 188 -3.16 -4.48 -7.93
N GLN A 189 -3.15 -5.56 -8.70
CA GLN A 189 -3.91 -6.77 -8.44
C GLN A 189 -2.97 -7.92 -8.09
N LEU A 190 -3.38 -8.74 -7.13
CA LEU A 190 -2.83 -10.08 -6.97
C LEU A 190 -3.44 -10.97 -8.05
N GLN A 191 -2.62 -11.75 -8.75
CA GLN A 191 -3.09 -12.84 -9.59
C GLN A 191 -2.70 -14.17 -8.96
N VAL A 192 -3.69 -15.03 -8.76
CA VAL A 192 -3.48 -16.43 -8.39
C VAL A 192 -3.73 -17.26 -9.64
N ASN A 193 -2.67 -17.82 -10.22
CA ASN A 193 -2.74 -18.60 -11.45
C ASN A 193 -3.51 -17.86 -12.59
N GLY A 194 -3.22 -16.56 -12.74
CA GLY A 194 -3.88 -15.68 -13.72
C GLY A 194 -5.25 -15.13 -13.31
N SER A 195 -5.86 -15.62 -12.23
CA SER A 195 -7.14 -15.10 -11.74
C SER A 195 -6.92 -13.84 -10.88
N PRO A 196 -7.46 -12.67 -11.28
CA PRO A 196 -7.19 -11.40 -10.62
C PRO A 196 -7.99 -11.22 -9.32
N VAL A 197 -7.33 -10.62 -8.33
CA VAL A 197 -7.86 -10.21 -7.03
C VAL A 197 -7.44 -8.75 -6.81
N PRO A 198 -8.39 -7.79 -6.81
CA PRO A 198 -8.11 -6.38 -6.56
C PRO A 198 -7.46 -6.16 -5.19
N LEU A 199 -6.45 -5.27 -5.11
CA LEU A 199 -5.81 -4.92 -3.84
C LEU A 199 -5.96 -3.44 -3.51
N THR A 200 -5.34 -2.56 -4.28
CA THR A 200 -5.25 -1.14 -3.95
C THR A 200 -6.55 -0.37 -4.24
N GLY A 201 -7.34 -0.81 -5.21
CA GLY A 201 -8.66 -0.28 -5.54
C GLY A 201 -9.74 -0.57 -4.48
N THR A 202 -9.45 -1.41 -3.49
CA THR A 202 -10.38 -1.73 -2.39
C THR A 202 -10.37 -0.70 -1.26
N GLY A 203 -9.41 0.23 -1.28
CA GLY A 203 -9.28 1.26 -0.24
C GLY A 203 -8.63 0.76 1.05
N ILE A 204 -7.93 -0.39 0.96
CA ILE A 204 -7.22 -1.01 2.08
C ILE A 204 -6.11 -0.11 2.67
N ILE A 205 -5.62 0.86 1.89
CA ILE A 205 -4.65 1.86 2.34
C ILE A 205 -5.41 3.17 2.60
N ALA A 206 -5.75 3.43 3.86
CA ALA A 206 -6.54 4.60 4.25
C ALA A 206 -6.07 5.21 5.59
N PRO A 207 -4.81 5.65 5.69
CA PRO A 207 -4.37 6.41 6.84
C PRO A 207 -5.01 7.81 6.86
N GLN A 208 -5.11 8.39 8.05
CA GLN A 208 -5.37 9.82 8.22
C GLN A 208 -4.07 10.59 7.96
N LEU A 209 -3.99 11.29 6.84
CA LEU A 209 -2.87 12.15 6.50
C LEU A 209 -3.00 13.51 7.18
N VAL A 210 -1.92 13.95 7.82
CA VAL A 210 -1.85 15.26 8.48
C VAL A 210 -0.59 15.98 8.03
N THR A 211 -0.73 17.12 7.38
CA THR A 211 0.40 17.98 7.00
C THR A 211 0.59 19.05 8.06
N GLN A 212 1.80 19.18 8.60
CA GLN A 212 2.10 20.28 9.51
C GLN A 212 2.15 21.61 8.76
N VAL A 213 1.40 22.59 9.25
CA VAL A 213 1.45 23.98 8.80
C VAL A 213 2.15 24.79 9.88
N GLN A 214 3.25 25.46 9.52
CA GLN A 214 3.86 26.50 10.34
C GLN A 214 3.29 27.84 9.87
N CYS A 215 2.57 28.53 10.75
CA CYS A 215 2.18 29.91 10.52
C CYS A 215 3.19 30.82 11.23
N THR A 216 3.94 31.62 10.47
CA THR A 216 4.70 32.75 11.03
C THR A 216 3.81 33.97 11.05
N ILE A 217 3.68 34.60 12.22
CA ILE A 217 3.04 35.91 12.38
C ILE A 217 4.15 36.94 12.13
N GLU A 218 3.95 37.82 11.13
CA GLU A 218 4.77 39.02 10.91
C GLU A 218 4.14 40.24 11.60
#